data_AF-A0A836RVS7-F1
#
_entry.id   AF-A0A836RVS7-F1
#
_cell.length_a   1.000
_cell.length_b   1.000
_cell.length_c   1.000
_cell.angle_alpha   90.00
_cell.angle_beta   90.00
_cell.angle_gamma   90.00
#
_symmetry.space_group_name_H-M   'P 1'
#
loop_
_entity.id
_entity.type
_entity.pdbx_description
1 polymer ?
#
loop_
_entity_poly.entity_id
_entity_poly.type
_entity_poly.pdbx_seq_one_letter_code
_entity_poly.pdbx_strand_id
1 'polypeptide(L)' 'MVLTCRNSDIETLATFDEDFKRVPWLKVVP' A
#
# COMPACT_ATOMS: atom_id res chain seq x y z
N MET A 1 -8.26 0.65 4.55
CA MET A 1 -7.98 0.64 3.10
C MET A 1 -6.90 -0.39 2.74
N VAL A 2 -5.72 -0.37 3.39
CA VAL A 2 -4.64 -1.35 3.16
C VAL A 2 -5.07 -2.81 3.24
N LEU A 3 -5.90 -3.20 4.22
CA LEU A 3 -6.41 -4.58 4.30
C LEU A 3 -7.25 -4.97 3.08
N THR A 4 -8.09 -4.05 2.58
CA THR A 4 -8.86 -4.26 1.36
C THR A 4 -7.93 -4.48 0.15
N CYS A 5 -6.86 -3.70 0.03
CA CYS A 5 -5.83 -3.90 -1.00
C CYS A 5 -5.20 -5.30 -0.90
N ARG A 6 -4.88 -5.77 0.31
CA ARG A 6 -4.35 -7.11 0.55
C ARG A 6 -5.31 -8.21 0.12
N ASN A 7 -6.60 -8.04 0.38
CA ASN A 7 -7.65 -8.99 0.00
C ASN A 7 -8.00 -8.95 -1.50
N SER A 8 -7.53 -7.94 -2.23
CA SER A 8 -7.74 -7.77 -3.66
C SER A 8 -6.45 -7.94 -4.47
N ASP A 9 -5.40 -8.53 -3.88
CA ASP A 9 -4.09 -8.73 -4.49
C ASP A 9 -3.45 -7.44 -5.06
N ILE A 10 -3.76 -6.30 -4.43
CA ILE A 10 -3.17 -5.01 -4.77
C ILE A 10 -1.88 -4.84 -3.98
N GLU A 11 -0.76 -4.94 -4.68
CA GLU A 11 0.58 -4.83 -4.12
C GLU A 11 1.14 -3.41 -4.20
N THR A 12 0.58 -2.55 -5.07
CA THR A 12 1.07 -1.19 -5.30
C THR A 12 0.02 -0.14 -4.97
N LEU A 13 0.40 0.85 -4.17
CA LEU A 13 -0.44 1.99 -3.80
C LEU A 13 0.25 3.30 -4.24
N ALA A 14 -0.44 4.08 -5.06
CA ALA A 14 0.00 5.42 -5.44
C ALA A 14 -0.49 6.43 -4.41
N THR A 15 0.41 6.96 -3.58
CA THR A 15 0.07 7.90 -2.52
C THR A 15 1.30 8.68 -2.04
N PHE A 16 1.08 9.94 -1.64
CA PHE A 16 2.07 10.78 -0.96
C PHE A 16 2.13 10.54 0.55
N ASP A 17 1.23 9.73 1.09
CA ASP A 17 1.19 9.39 2.51
C ASP A 17 2.30 8.37 2.84
N GLU A 18 3.30 8.83 3.57
CA GLU A 18 4.48 8.03 3.89
C GLU A 18 4.24 6.96 4.95
N ASP A 19 3.13 7.01 5.70
CA ASP A 19 2.86 5.99 6.71
C ASP A 19 2.65 4.60 6.09
N PHE A 20 2.20 4.55 4.83
CA PHE A 20 2.06 3.30 4.09
C PHE A 20 3.40 2.63 3.75
N LYS A 21 4.52 3.36 3.81
CA LYS A 21 5.86 2.77 3.65
C LYS A 21 6.21 1.80 4.78
N ARG A 22 5.50 1.85 5.91
CA ARG A 22 5.68 0.93 7.06
C ARG A 22 5.04 -0.43 6.82
N VAL A 23 4.23 -0.58 5.77
CA VAL A 23 3.56 -1.84 5.43
C VAL A 23 4.51 -2.67 4.54
N PRO A 24 5.11 -3.75 5.05
CA PRO A 24 6.26 -4.39 4.40
C PRO A 24 5.93 -5.11 3.08
N TRP A 25 4.65 -5.44 2.85
CA TRP A 25 4.18 -6.12 1.64
C TRP A 25 3.60 -5.15 0.60
N LEU A 26 3.51 -3.84 0.89
CA LEU A 26 2.88 -2.85 0.02
C LEU A 26 3.95 -1.95 -0.60
N LYS A 27 3.96 -1.86 -1.92
CA LYS A 27 4.83 -0.98 -2.71
C LYS A 27 4.17 0.39 -2.84
N VAL A 28 4.77 1.40 -2.24
CA VAL A 28 4.28 2.79 -2.33
C VAL A 28 4.99 3.52 -3.45
N VAL A 29 4.23 4.15 -4.34
CA VAL A 29 4.75 5.05 -5.39
C VAL A 29 4.18 6.46 -5.18
N PRO A 30 4.97 7.54 -5.40
CA PRO A 30 4.45 8.91 -5.39
C PRO A 30 3.42 9.14 -6.51
#